data_AF-A0AAJ0J021-F1
#
_entry.id   AF-A0AAJ0J021-F1
#
_cell.length_a   1.000
_cell.length_b   1.000
_cell.length_c   1.000
_cell.angle_alpha   90.00
_cell.angle_beta   90.00
_cell.angle_gamma   90.00
#
_symmetry.space_group_name_H-M   'P 1'
#
loop_
_entity.id
_entity.type
_entity.pdbx_description
1 polymer ?
#
loop_
_entity_poly.entity_id
_entity_poly.type
_entity_poly.pdbx_seq_one_letter_code
_entity_poly.pdbx_strand_id
1 'polypeptide(L)'
;MRAVRSIASLFALSGIALLSGCGADGPANQAISAVSSTMTDPASGADCGGKDVRLTRDDSEWILHGNCGTVTITASRGAMNLDNARSIRVEGSNFTVLNTQLGQLSVTGHDNTLNLTNVDSVDIQGNKNLVLAREIKQVRFSGNDNTVNPSSKPTLDDHGRGNKVM
;
A
#
# COMPACT_ATOMS: atom_id res chain seq x y z
N MET A 1 35.03 -39.93 -28.10
CA MET A 1 36.49 -40.08 -27.96
C MET A 1 36.83 -40.11 -26.47
N ARG A 2 37.51 -41.17 -26.02
CA ARG A 2 38.04 -41.36 -24.66
C ARG A 2 39.23 -40.42 -24.42
N ALA A 3 39.41 -39.95 -23.18
CA ALA A 3 40.68 -39.79 -22.43
C ALA A 3 40.50 -38.73 -21.32
N VAL A 4 41.15 -38.73 -20.15
CA VAL A 4 42.06 -39.63 -19.43
C VAL A 4 42.12 -39.12 -17.97
N ARG A 5 42.14 -40.08 -17.04
CA ARG A 5 42.70 -40.20 -15.68
C ARG A 5 43.28 -38.99 -14.90
N SER A 6 42.83 -38.93 -13.64
CA SER A 6 43.58 -38.97 -12.35
C SER A 6 44.87 -38.16 -12.15
N ILE A 7 44.88 -37.28 -11.14
CA ILE A 7 46.01 -37.10 -10.21
C ILE A 7 45.46 -36.94 -8.78
N ALA A 8 45.97 -37.79 -7.89
CA ALA A 8 45.81 -37.74 -6.44
C ALA A 8 46.89 -36.82 -5.84
N SER A 9 46.59 -36.16 -4.72
CA SER A 9 47.62 -35.69 -3.78
C SER A 9 47.06 -35.70 -2.36
N LEU A 10 47.67 -36.57 -1.55
CA LEU A 10 47.57 -36.70 -0.09
C LEU A 10 48.33 -35.57 0.63
N PHE A 11 48.20 -35.56 1.96
CA PHE A 11 48.86 -34.77 3.02
C PHE A 11 48.00 -33.60 3.55
N ALA A 12 47.78 -33.39 4.84
CA ALA A 12 48.14 -34.12 6.05
C ALA A 12 47.30 -33.59 7.23
N LEU A 13 47.19 -34.45 8.24
CA LEU A 13 46.88 -34.29 9.66
C LEU A 13 46.85 -32.89 10.33
N SER A 14 45.91 -32.81 11.27
CA SER A 14 46.05 -32.28 12.64
C SER A 14 45.79 -30.80 12.92
N GLY A 15 44.78 -30.57 13.76
CA GLY A 15 44.56 -29.32 14.47
C GLY A 15 43.20 -29.27 15.17
N ILE A 16 42.99 -30.07 16.22
CA ILE A 16 41.87 -29.87 17.15
C ILE A 16 42.20 -28.62 17.98
N ALA A 17 41.38 -27.58 17.85
CA ALA A 17 41.32 -26.48 18.80
C ALA A 17 39.91 -26.42 19.39
N LEU A 18 39.79 -26.88 20.63
CA LEU A 18 38.63 -26.67 21.49
C LEU A 18 38.58 -25.19 21.85
N LEU A 19 37.59 -24.47 21.32
CA LEU A 19 37.17 -23.17 21.85
C LEU A 19 35.78 -23.35 22.44
N SER A 20 35.75 -23.49 23.77
CA SER A 20 34.60 -23.22 24.61
C SER A 20 34.18 -21.77 24.40
N GLY A 21 33.15 -21.56 23.59
CA GLY A 21 32.52 -20.26 23.36
C GLY A 21 31.02 -20.35 23.66
N CYS A 22 30.61 -19.63 24.71
CA CYS A 22 29.23 -19.45 25.14
C CYS A 22 28.29 -19.03 24.01
N GLY A 23 27.07 -19.60 24.06
CA GLY A 23 25.81 -18.89 23.81
C GLY A 23 25.72 -18.06 22.54
N ALA A 24 25.16 -18.65 21.49
CA ALA A 24 24.39 -17.89 20.53
C ALA A 24 23.10 -18.67 20.25
N ASP A 25 22.12 -18.49 21.13
CA ASP A 25 20.71 -18.56 20.73
C ASP A 25 20.52 -17.48 19.67
N GLY A 26 20.80 -17.85 18.42
CA GLY A 26 20.41 -17.03 17.29
C GLY A 26 18.89 -16.90 17.36
N PRO A 27 18.32 -15.68 17.30
CA PRO A 27 16.90 -15.56 17.08
C PRO A 27 16.65 -16.25 15.75
N ALA A 28 15.99 -17.40 15.79
CA ALA A 28 15.28 -17.91 14.64
C ALA A 28 14.40 -16.74 14.21
N ASN A 29 14.80 -16.08 13.13
CA ASN A 29 14.01 -15.09 12.43
C ASN A 29 12.82 -15.89 11.91
N GLN A 30 11.82 -16.06 12.78
CA GLN A 30 10.54 -16.64 12.43
C GLN A 30 10.02 -15.71 11.34
N ALA A 31 10.23 -16.13 10.10
CA ALA A 31 9.45 -15.65 8.98
C ALA A 31 8.02 -16.03 9.37
N ILE A 32 7.35 -15.08 10.02
CA ILE A 32 5.91 -15.13 10.20
C ILE A 32 5.41 -15.20 8.77
N SER A 33 5.06 -16.39 8.30
CA SER A 33 4.28 -16.52 7.08
C SER A 33 3.07 -15.64 7.30
N ALA A 34 3.07 -14.47 6.65
CA ALA A 34 1.92 -13.61 6.61
C ALA A 34 0.81 -14.48 6.01
N VAL A 35 -0.09 -14.97 6.87
CA VAL A 35 -1.37 -15.50 6.43
C VAL A 35 -1.95 -14.41 5.56
N SER A 36 -2.10 -14.66 4.25
CA SER A 36 -2.68 -13.69 3.33
C SER A 36 -4.11 -13.40 3.78
N SER A 37 -4.24 -12.38 4.62
CA SER A 37 -5.50 -11.86 5.11
C SER A 37 -6.00 -10.80 4.15
N THR A 38 -6.09 -11.14 2.86
CA THR A 38 -6.53 -10.24 1.81
C THR A 38 -7.85 -10.72 1.25
N MET A 39 -8.87 -9.86 1.26
CA MET A 39 -10.15 -10.11 0.61
C MET A 39 -10.11 -9.52 -0.80
N THR A 40 -10.33 -10.34 -1.81
CA THR A 40 -10.41 -9.86 -3.21
C THR A 40 -11.85 -9.76 -3.61
N ASP A 41 -12.26 -8.58 -4.07
CA ASP A 41 -13.62 -8.25 -4.51
C ASP A 41 -14.71 -8.80 -3.58
N PRO A 42 -14.65 -8.49 -2.26
CA PRO A 42 -15.64 -8.97 -1.31
C PRO A 42 -17.05 -8.51 -1.71
N ALA A 43 -18.06 -9.23 -1.22
CA ALA A 43 -19.44 -8.78 -1.34
C ALA A 43 -19.63 -7.44 -0.64
N SER A 44 -20.53 -6.60 -1.17
CA SER A 44 -20.94 -5.37 -0.51
C SER A 44 -21.55 -5.67 0.87
N GLY A 45 -21.22 -4.87 1.87
CA GLY A 45 -21.56 -5.08 3.28
C GLY A 45 -20.55 -5.95 4.05
N ALA A 46 -19.44 -6.36 3.44
CA ALA A 46 -18.41 -7.13 4.14
C ALA A 46 -17.70 -6.31 5.23
N ASP A 47 -17.39 -6.96 6.36
CA ASP A 47 -16.53 -6.40 7.40
C ASP A 47 -15.06 -6.66 7.06
N CYS A 48 -14.26 -5.60 7.10
CA CYS A 48 -12.84 -5.69 6.88
C CYS A 48 -12.08 -6.45 7.98
N GLY A 49 -12.46 -6.30 9.26
CA GLY A 49 -11.79 -6.97 10.38
C GLY A 49 -10.26 -6.81 10.41
N GLY A 50 -9.73 -5.67 9.95
CA GLY A 50 -8.30 -5.38 9.85
C GLY A 50 -7.58 -5.97 8.64
N LYS A 51 -8.28 -6.74 7.80
CA LYS A 51 -7.74 -7.39 6.59
C LYS A 51 -7.47 -6.37 5.50
N ASP A 52 -6.57 -6.75 4.60
CA ASP A 52 -6.35 -6.01 3.36
C ASP A 52 -7.47 -6.33 2.36
N VAL A 53 -7.74 -5.39 1.47
CA VAL A 53 -8.78 -5.52 0.45
C VAL A 53 -8.20 -5.20 -0.92
N ARG A 54 -8.56 -5.99 -1.92
CA ARG A 54 -8.21 -5.74 -3.31
C ARG A 54 -9.48 -5.68 -4.16
N LEU A 55 -9.71 -4.54 -4.80
CA LEU A 55 -10.86 -4.30 -5.67
C LEU A 55 -10.38 -4.22 -7.11
N THR A 56 -10.88 -5.11 -7.96
CA THR A 56 -10.32 -5.37 -9.29
C THR A 56 -11.33 -5.29 -10.41
N ARG A 57 -12.64 -5.37 -10.09
CA ARG A 57 -13.70 -5.29 -11.10
C ARG A 57 -14.06 -3.85 -11.45
N ASP A 58 -13.95 -3.51 -12.72
CA ASP A 58 -14.51 -2.26 -13.22
C ASP A 58 -16.03 -2.18 -13.06
N ASP A 59 -16.58 -0.98 -13.18
CA ASP A 59 -18.03 -0.73 -13.26
C ASP A 59 -18.80 -1.35 -12.08
N SER A 60 -18.18 -1.28 -10.89
CA SER A 60 -18.62 -1.97 -9.68
C SER A 60 -18.67 -1.04 -8.47
N GLU A 61 -19.55 -1.36 -7.52
CA GLU A 61 -19.73 -0.61 -6.28
C GLU A 61 -19.52 -1.49 -5.05
N TRP A 62 -18.87 -0.95 -4.02
CA TRP A 62 -18.63 -1.65 -2.76
C TRP A 62 -18.99 -0.79 -1.55
N ILE A 63 -19.56 -1.44 -0.55
CA ILE A 63 -19.73 -0.91 0.80
C ILE A 63 -18.95 -1.84 1.73
N LEU A 64 -18.00 -1.30 2.49
CA LEU A 64 -17.17 -2.06 3.42
C LEU A 64 -17.30 -1.47 4.82
N HIS A 65 -17.35 -2.33 5.83
CA HIS A 65 -17.51 -1.91 7.22
C HIS A 65 -16.25 -2.17 8.05
N GLY A 66 -16.17 -1.45 9.16
CA GLY A 66 -15.11 -1.64 10.15
C GLY A 66 -13.77 -1.03 9.72
N ASN A 67 -12.70 -1.57 10.30
CA ASN A 67 -11.35 -1.07 10.06
C ASN A 67 -10.67 -1.91 8.98
N CYS A 68 -10.44 -1.34 7.81
CA CYS A 68 -9.66 -1.98 6.75
C CYS A 68 -8.16 -1.74 6.95
N GLY A 69 -7.37 -2.73 6.55
CA GLY A 69 -5.92 -2.59 6.46
C GLY A 69 -5.56 -1.71 5.26
N THR A 70 -4.87 -2.31 4.29
CA THR A 70 -4.58 -1.71 2.99
C THR A 70 -5.70 -2.03 2.01
N VAL A 71 -6.30 -1.01 1.42
CA VAL A 71 -7.25 -1.17 0.32
C VAL A 71 -6.57 -0.78 -0.99
N THR A 72 -6.43 -1.74 -1.90
CA THR A 72 -5.85 -1.52 -3.24
C THR A 72 -6.95 -1.59 -4.29
N ILE A 73 -7.14 -0.50 -5.02
CA ILE A 73 -8.18 -0.36 -6.05
C ILE A 73 -7.48 -0.30 -7.40
N THR A 74 -7.56 -1.39 -8.16
CA THR A 74 -7.12 -1.43 -9.56
C THR A 74 -8.28 -1.26 -10.54
N ALA A 75 -9.52 -1.30 -10.02
CA ALA A 75 -10.75 -1.08 -10.78
C ALA A 75 -10.92 0.37 -11.22
N SER A 76 -11.64 0.56 -12.34
CA SER A 76 -12.03 1.86 -12.90
C SER A 76 -13.55 1.99 -13.00
N ARG A 77 -14.05 3.23 -13.08
CA ARG A 77 -15.49 3.54 -13.24
C ARG A 77 -16.37 2.94 -12.12
N GLY A 78 -15.86 2.90 -10.91
CA GLY A 78 -16.54 2.31 -9.75
C GLY A 78 -16.69 3.27 -8.58
N ALA A 79 -17.30 2.78 -7.51
CA ALA A 79 -17.42 3.52 -6.26
C ALA A 79 -17.17 2.62 -5.04
N MET A 80 -16.62 3.20 -3.97
CA MET A 80 -16.44 2.51 -2.70
C MET A 80 -16.83 3.43 -1.55
N ASN A 81 -17.63 2.91 -0.62
CA ASN A 81 -17.87 3.50 0.69
C ASN A 81 -17.25 2.61 1.76
N LEU A 82 -16.42 3.17 2.64
CA LEU A 82 -15.84 2.43 3.75
C LEU A 82 -15.66 3.30 5.00
N ASP A 83 -15.83 2.71 6.17
CA ASP A 83 -15.74 3.45 7.44
C ASP A 83 -14.32 3.99 7.67
N ASN A 84 -13.35 3.09 7.85
CA ASN A 84 -11.96 3.43 8.17
C ASN A 84 -10.97 2.56 7.39
N ALA A 85 -9.82 3.11 7.05
CA ALA A 85 -8.72 2.35 6.46
C ALA A 85 -7.36 2.85 6.94
N ARG A 86 -6.39 1.93 7.08
CA ARG A 86 -5.00 2.32 7.32
C ARG A 86 -4.43 3.04 6.10
N SER A 87 -4.68 2.49 4.92
CA SER A 87 -4.23 3.10 3.66
C SER A 87 -5.12 2.71 2.50
N ILE A 88 -5.30 3.63 1.56
CA ILE A 88 -5.99 3.41 0.28
C ILE A 88 -5.01 3.74 -0.85
N ARG A 89 -4.87 2.80 -1.78
CA ARG A 89 -4.14 2.99 -3.04
C ARG A 89 -5.12 2.89 -4.20
N VAL A 90 -5.23 3.96 -4.99
CA VAL A 90 -6.07 4.02 -6.19
C VAL A 90 -5.18 4.03 -7.42
N GLU A 91 -5.20 2.94 -8.16
CA GLU A 91 -4.44 2.76 -9.40
C GLU A 91 -5.31 2.95 -10.65
N GLY A 92 -6.61 2.67 -10.54
CA GLY A 92 -7.58 2.88 -11.61
C GLY A 92 -8.05 4.33 -11.75
N SER A 93 -9.01 4.54 -12.65
CA SER A 93 -9.49 5.87 -13.05
C SER A 93 -11.00 6.01 -12.98
N ASN A 94 -11.49 7.24 -12.87
CA ASN A 94 -12.92 7.54 -12.75
C ASN A 94 -13.57 6.80 -11.58
N PHE A 95 -12.86 6.69 -10.46
CA PHE A 95 -13.32 5.98 -9.26
C PHE A 95 -13.72 6.96 -8.17
N THR A 96 -14.78 6.65 -7.43
CA THR A 96 -15.24 7.44 -6.29
C THR A 96 -14.98 6.73 -4.96
N VAL A 97 -14.36 7.40 -3.99
CA VAL A 97 -14.12 6.85 -2.64
C VAL A 97 -14.75 7.74 -1.58
N LEU A 98 -15.53 7.14 -0.68
CA LEU A 98 -16.07 7.80 0.51
C LEU A 98 -15.46 7.16 1.75
N ASN A 99 -14.80 7.95 2.62
CA ASN A 99 -14.17 7.44 3.83
C ASN A 99 -14.21 8.43 5.01
N THR A 100 -14.30 7.90 6.24
CA THR A 100 -14.28 8.73 7.45
C THR A 100 -12.87 8.94 8.01
N GLN A 101 -12.12 7.86 8.24
CA GLN A 101 -10.76 7.94 8.78
C GLN A 101 -9.76 7.19 7.89
N LEU A 102 -8.76 7.93 7.41
CA LEU A 102 -7.69 7.39 6.58
C LEU A 102 -6.32 7.79 7.12
N GLY A 103 -5.40 6.82 7.23
CA GLY A 103 -3.99 7.15 7.44
C GLY A 103 -3.40 7.74 6.16
N GLN A 104 -3.19 6.89 5.16
CA GLN A 104 -2.52 7.28 3.92
C GLN A 104 -3.38 7.08 2.68
N LEU A 105 -3.41 8.09 1.83
CA LEU A 105 -3.93 8.00 0.47
C LEU A 105 -2.77 8.05 -0.55
N SER A 106 -2.76 7.12 -1.50
CA SER A 106 -1.93 7.18 -2.70
C SER A 106 -2.79 7.03 -3.96
N VAL A 107 -2.61 7.93 -4.93
CA VAL A 107 -3.37 7.92 -6.19
C VAL A 107 -2.42 8.01 -7.38
N THR A 108 -2.31 6.94 -8.15
CA THR A 108 -1.54 6.90 -9.40
C THR A 108 -2.44 7.05 -10.64
N GLY A 109 -3.72 6.72 -10.52
CA GLY A 109 -4.70 6.86 -11.61
C GLY A 109 -5.21 8.28 -11.84
N HIS A 110 -6.21 8.45 -12.70
CA HIS A 110 -6.70 9.78 -13.10
C HIS A 110 -8.22 9.94 -12.98
N ASP A 111 -8.65 11.20 -12.91
CA ASP A 111 -10.08 11.58 -12.89
C ASP A 111 -10.86 10.90 -11.74
N ASN A 112 -10.20 10.63 -10.61
CA ASN A 112 -10.84 10.07 -9.42
C ASN A 112 -11.41 11.16 -8.51
N THR A 113 -12.51 10.85 -7.81
CA THR A 113 -13.11 11.74 -6.80
C THR A 113 -13.10 11.08 -5.42
N LEU A 114 -12.43 11.70 -4.45
CA LEU A 114 -12.20 11.11 -3.14
C LEU A 114 -12.78 12.05 -2.07
N ASN A 115 -13.89 11.64 -1.46
CA ASN A 115 -14.56 12.37 -0.39
C ASN A 115 -14.19 11.74 0.96
N LEU A 116 -13.27 12.39 1.65
CA LEU A 116 -12.64 11.90 2.87
C LEU A 116 -13.03 12.82 4.03
N THR A 117 -12.94 12.34 5.27
CA THR A 117 -13.15 13.22 6.44
C THR A 117 -11.81 13.62 7.06
N ASN A 118 -11.07 12.66 7.62
CA ASN A 118 -9.73 12.91 8.18
C ASN A 118 -8.68 12.07 7.46
N VAL A 119 -7.60 12.69 7.03
CA VAL A 119 -6.48 12.03 6.34
C VAL A 119 -5.15 12.48 6.91
N ASP A 120 -4.24 11.55 7.21
CA ASP A 120 -2.91 11.97 7.65
C ASP A 120 -2.06 12.47 6.48
N SER A 121 -1.93 11.65 5.42
CA SER A 121 -1.12 12.02 4.25
C SER A 121 -1.82 11.69 2.94
N VAL A 122 -1.78 12.64 2.00
CA VAL A 122 -2.26 12.48 0.62
C VAL A 122 -1.09 12.57 -0.34
N ASP A 123 -0.93 11.57 -1.20
CA ASP A 123 0.11 11.50 -2.22
C ASP A 123 -0.50 11.19 -3.59
N ILE A 124 -0.41 12.14 -4.51
CA ILE A 124 -1.05 12.04 -5.83
C ILE A 124 0.01 12.13 -6.92
N GLN A 125 0.28 11.00 -7.56
CA GLN A 125 1.16 10.90 -8.73
C GLN A 125 0.37 10.97 -10.05
N GLY A 126 -0.91 10.63 -10.01
CA GLY A 126 -1.80 10.73 -11.15
C GLY A 126 -2.25 12.14 -11.49
N ASN A 127 -3.18 12.27 -12.43
CA ASN A 127 -3.63 13.58 -12.93
C ASN A 127 -5.14 13.78 -12.73
N LYS A 128 -5.56 15.05 -12.63
CA LYS A 128 -6.99 15.44 -12.60
C LYS A 128 -7.81 14.77 -11.50
N ASN A 129 -7.18 14.41 -10.39
CA ASN A 129 -7.90 13.85 -9.25
C ASN A 129 -8.45 14.98 -8.37
N LEU A 130 -9.65 14.76 -7.82
CA LEU A 130 -10.30 15.64 -6.86
C LEU A 130 -10.33 14.96 -5.49
N VAL A 131 -9.73 15.57 -4.48
CA VAL A 131 -9.82 15.15 -3.07
C VAL A 131 -10.56 16.22 -2.29
N LEU A 132 -11.66 15.85 -1.66
CA LEU A 132 -12.41 16.67 -0.72
C LEU A 132 -12.16 16.11 0.67
N ALA A 133 -11.78 16.95 1.62
CA ALA A 133 -11.56 16.51 2.99
C ALA A 133 -11.92 17.58 4.01
N ARG A 134 -12.14 17.18 5.27
CA ARG A 134 -12.18 18.14 6.37
C ARG A 134 -10.76 18.45 6.84
N GLU A 135 -10.03 17.41 7.24
CA GLU A 135 -8.68 17.53 7.78
C GLU A 135 -7.67 16.73 6.94
N ILE A 136 -6.56 17.37 6.56
CA ILE A 136 -5.40 16.75 5.93
C ILE A 136 -4.14 17.33 6.58
N LYS A 137 -3.19 16.49 7.01
CA LYS A 137 -1.92 16.99 7.58
C LYS A 137 -0.89 17.31 6.50
N GLN A 138 -0.76 16.45 5.50
CA GLN A 138 0.22 16.62 4.41
C GLN A 138 -0.38 16.26 3.04
N VAL A 139 -0.01 17.03 2.03
CA VAL A 139 -0.28 16.78 0.62
C VAL A 139 1.03 16.77 -0.15
N ARG A 140 1.23 15.74 -0.97
CA ARG A 140 2.26 15.71 -2.00
C ARG A 140 1.64 15.52 -3.37
N PHE A 141 2.06 16.35 -4.32
CA PHE A 141 1.76 16.18 -5.73
C PHE A 141 3.02 15.84 -6.52
N SER A 142 2.89 14.86 -7.40
CA SER A 142 3.89 14.57 -8.44
C SER A 142 3.28 14.49 -9.83
N GLY A 143 1.95 14.40 -9.94
CA GLY A 143 1.21 14.56 -11.19
C GLY A 143 0.66 15.97 -11.37
N ASN A 144 -0.28 16.14 -12.31
CA ASN A 144 -0.75 17.45 -12.77
C ASN A 144 -2.26 17.63 -12.63
N ASP A 145 -2.67 18.89 -12.56
CA ASP A 145 -4.08 19.32 -12.58
C ASP A 145 -4.93 18.69 -11.47
N ASN A 146 -4.33 18.30 -10.35
CA ASN A 146 -5.05 17.74 -9.22
C ASN A 146 -5.60 18.85 -8.32
N THR A 147 -6.74 18.60 -7.69
CA THR A 147 -7.34 19.53 -6.72
C THR A 147 -7.54 18.82 -5.39
N VAL A 148 -7.02 19.40 -4.31
CA VAL A 148 -7.27 18.99 -2.94
C VAL A 148 -7.97 20.15 -2.23
N ASN A 149 -9.15 19.93 -1.69
CA ASN A 149 -9.95 20.94 -0.99
C ASN A 149 -10.19 20.49 0.46
N PRO A 150 -9.24 20.76 1.38
CA PRO A 150 -9.40 20.53 2.80
C PRO A 150 -9.94 21.77 3.52
N SER A 151 -10.68 21.58 4.62
CA SER A 151 -10.97 22.69 5.55
C SER A 151 -9.75 23.09 6.40
N SER A 152 -8.79 22.19 6.54
CA SER A 152 -7.51 22.38 7.24
C SER A 152 -6.42 23.06 6.38
N LYS A 153 -5.26 23.35 6.96
CA LYS A 153 -4.08 23.87 6.25
C LYS A 153 -2.95 22.82 6.21
N PRO A 154 -2.90 21.93 5.19
CA PRO A 154 -1.87 20.91 5.11
C PRO A 154 -0.49 21.50 4.78
N THR A 155 0.56 20.77 5.14
CA THR A 155 1.88 20.98 4.53
C THR A 155 1.83 20.52 3.08
N LEU A 156 2.34 21.33 2.15
CA LEU A 156 2.28 21.07 0.72
C LEU A 156 3.68 20.89 0.12
N ASP A 157 3.86 19.80 -0.62
CA ASP A 157 5.02 19.53 -1.48
C ASP A 157 4.54 19.24 -2.91
N ASP A 158 4.80 20.12 -3.86
CA ASP A 158 4.28 20.02 -5.23
C ASP A 158 5.42 20.04 -6.26
N HIS A 159 5.60 18.90 -6.94
CA HIS A 159 6.57 18.72 -8.03
C HIS A 159 5.91 18.69 -9.42
N GLY A 160 4.58 18.89 -9.46
CA GLY A 160 3.78 18.85 -10.69
C GLY A 160 3.44 20.24 -11.23
N ARG A 161 2.38 20.31 -12.02
CA ARG A 161 1.85 21.56 -12.60
C ARG A 161 0.33 21.61 -12.51
N GLY A 162 -0.21 22.81 -12.34
CA GLY A 162 -1.66 23.03 -12.34
C GLY A 162 -2.39 22.48 -11.11
N ASN A 163 -1.67 21.94 -10.12
CA ASN A 163 -2.27 21.43 -8.90
C ASN A 163 -2.79 22.59 -8.02
N LYS A 164 -3.83 22.32 -7.24
CA LYS A 164 -4.48 23.30 -6.37
C LYS A 164 -4.74 22.69 -5.00
N VAL A 165 -4.39 23.44 -3.96
CA VAL A 165 -4.94 23.27 -2.61
C VAL A 165 -5.78 24.51 -2.32
N MET A 166 -7.06 24.33 -2.02
CA MET A 166 -8.01 25.43 -1.82
C MET A 166 -8.84 25.26 -0.56
#